data_AF-A0A7Y3P9F8-F1
#
_entry.id   AF-A0A7Y3P9F8-F1
#
_cell.length_a   1.000
_cell.length_b   1.000
_cell.length_c   1.000
_cell.angle_alpha   90.00
_cell.angle_beta   90.00
_cell.angle_gamma   90.00
#
_symmetry.space_group_name_H-M   'P 1'
#
loop_
_entity.id
_entity.type
_entity.pdbx_description
1 polymer ?
#
loop_
_entity_poly.entity_id
_entity_poly.type
_entity_poly.pdbx_seq_one_letter_code
_entity_poly.pdbx_strand_id
1 'polypeptide(L)'
;MSVRHVVVDGSNLATEGRSLPSLQQLDEAVRAYMEEDPDADIIVVVDASFEHRVDESERIRFKEAEVAGELITPPAGAVGRGDAFILKIAVRSGAVVLSNDSFQEFHGEHPWLFDEGRLIGGKPVRGVGWIFTPRLPVRGVKSLRATKAAKKVVVTKTAAKLVVTLPGGATPSIGDTLSPPVKKASAKRVAKKVAAVEGVTPDAPVKKAPAKRVAKKVA
;
A
#
# COMPACT_ATOMS: atom_id res chain seq x y z
N MET A 1 -2.65 21.19 -19.63
CA MET A 1 -3.16 20.40 -18.49
C MET A 1 -2.26 19.18 -18.35
N SER A 2 -1.84 18.83 -17.14
CA SER A 2 -1.02 17.62 -16.92
C SER A 2 -1.91 16.40 -17.06
N VAL A 3 -1.60 15.52 -18.01
CA VAL A 3 -2.30 14.24 -18.19
C VAL A 3 -2.18 13.43 -16.91
N ARG A 4 -3.30 12.93 -16.39
CA ARG A 4 -3.31 12.05 -15.22
C ARG A 4 -3.11 10.63 -15.70
N HIS A 5 -1.97 10.03 -15.38
CA HIS A 5 -1.76 8.62 -15.67
C HIS A 5 -2.45 7.75 -14.62
N VAL A 6 -3.11 6.68 -15.07
CA VAL A 6 -3.72 5.66 -14.20
C VAL A 6 -3.23 4.30 -14.64
N VAL A 7 -2.68 3.52 -13.71
CA VAL A 7 -2.26 2.14 -13.97
C VAL A 7 -3.26 1.20 -13.35
N VAL A 8 -3.89 0.37 -14.17
CA VAL A 8 -4.92 -0.58 -13.76
C VAL A 8 -4.29 -1.94 -13.53
N ASP A 9 -4.56 -2.52 -12.37
CA ASP A 9 -4.30 -3.93 -12.08
C ASP A 9 -5.42 -4.78 -12.69
N GLY A 10 -5.24 -5.12 -13.96
CA GLY A 10 -6.26 -5.80 -14.76
C GLY A 10 -6.57 -7.19 -14.23
N SER A 11 -5.58 -7.93 -13.75
CA SER A 11 -5.77 -9.26 -13.14
C SER A 11 -6.68 -9.19 -11.91
N ASN A 12 -6.49 -8.17 -11.06
CA ASN A 12 -7.29 -7.97 -9.87
C ASN A 12 -8.74 -7.61 -10.22
N LEU A 13 -8.95 -6.60 -11.06
CA LEU A 13 -10.30 -6.17 -11.43
C LEU A 13 -11.08 -7.21 -12.23
N ALA A 14 -10.42 -7.93 -13.15
CA ALA A 14 -11.04 -9.01 -13.90
C ALA A 14 -11.54 -10.16 -13.02
N THR A 15 -10.94 -10.35 -11.84
CA THR A 15 -11.29 -11.44 -10.90
C THR A 15 -12.21 -10.95 -9.78
N GLU A 16 -12.53 -9.66 -9.69
CA GLU A 16 -13.35 -9.11 -8.59
C GLU A 16 -14.73 -9.78 -8.55
N GLY A 17 -15.10 -10.34 -7.40
CA GLY A 17 -16.36 -11.07 -7.23
C GLY A 17 -16.47 -12.41 -7.98
N ARG A 18 -15.35 -12.93 -8.54
CA ARG A 18 -15.31 -14.16 -9.36
C ARG A 18 -14.20 -15.10 -8.89
N SER A 19 -14.29 -16.37 -9.30
CA SER A 19 -13.23 -17.38 -9.10
C SER A 19 -12.21 -17.40 -10.24
N LEU A 20 -12.65 -17.10 -11.46
CA LEU A 20 -11.83 -16.98 -12.67
C LEU A 20 -11.89 -15.55 -13.21
N PRO A 21 -10.79 -15.03 -13.78
CA PRO A 21 -10.78 -13.72 -14.40
C PRO A 21 -11.71 -13.68 -15.62
N SER A 22 -12.27 -12.51 -15.91
CA SER A 22 -13.05 -12.24 -17.13
C SER A 22 -12.53 -10.99 -17.81
N LEU A 23 -12.26 -11.10 -19.11
CA LEU A 23 -11.80 -9.98 -19.92
C LEU A 23 -12.94 -8.97 -20.14
N GLN A 24 -14.17 -9.45 -20.34
CA GLN A 24 -15.36 -8.61 -20.41
C GLN A 24 -15.51 -7.73 -19.15
N GLN A 25 -15.37 -8.32 -17.96
CA GLN A 25 -15.47 -7.56 -16.71
C GLN A 25 -14.39 -6.48 -16.60
N LEU A 26 -13.18 -6.77 -17.07
CA LEU A 26 -12.08 -5.79 -17.13
C LEU A 26 -12.40 -4.64 -18.10
N ASP A 27 -12.89 -4.95 -19.30
CA ASP A 27 -13.32 -3.96 -20.30
C ASP A 27 -14.43 -3.05 -19.74
N GLU A 28 -15.42 -3.61 -19.05
CA GLU A 28 -16.47 -2.86 -18.35
C GLU A 28 -15.90 -1.94 -17.25
N ALA A 29 -14.91 -2.41 -16.48
CA ALA A 29 -14.27 -1.61 -15.45
C ALA A 29 -13.49 -0.44 -16.03
N VAL A 30 -12.69 -0.69 -17.07
CA VAL A 30 -11.85 0.32 -17.72
C VAL A 30 -12.73 1.40 -18.34
N ARG A 31 -13.77 1.02 -19.08
CA ARG A 31 -14.71 1.98 -19.69
C ARG A 31 -15.43 2.83 -18.65
N ALA A 32 -15.93 2.22 -17.58
CA ALA A 32 -16.57 2.96 -16.49
C ALA A 32 -15.60 3.97 -15.84
N TYR A 33 -14.32 3.61 -15.70
CA TYR A 33 -13.32 4.55 -15.18
C TYR A 33 -13.01 5.67 -16.18
N MET A 34 -12.94 5.39 -17.49
CA MET A 34 -12.79 6.42 -18.52
C MET A 34 -13.95 7.42 -18.54
N GLU A 35 -15.17 6.96 -18.23
CA GLU A 35 -16.33 7.84 -18.10
C GLU A 35 -16.24 8.75 -16.86
N GLU A 36 -15.69 8.25 -15.74
CA GLU A 36 -15.48 9.04 -14.52
C GLU A 36 -14.30 10.01 -14.65
N ASP A 37 -13.27 9.65 -15.42
CA ASP A 37 -12.06 10.45 -15.62
C ASP A 37 -11.63 10.48 -17.10
N PRO A 38 -12.33 11.28 -17.95
CA PRO A 38 -12.09 11.30 -19.41
C PRO A 38 -10.70 11.81 -19.81
N ASP A 39 -10.01 12.53 -18.93
CA ASP A 39 -8.67 13.06 -19.15
C ASP A 39 -7.56 12.10 -18.68
N ALA A 40 -7.92 10.92 -18.15
CA ALA A 40 -6.97 9.92 -17.71
C ALA A 40 -6.34 9.17 -18.88
N ASP A 41 -5.01 9.05 -18.83
CA ASP A 41 -4.27 8.11 -19.67
C ASP A 41 -4.14 6.78 -18.93
N ILE A 42 -4.95 5.80 -19.37
CA ILE A 42 -5.11 4.52 -18.68
C ILE A 42 -4.18 3.48 -19.29
N ILE A 43 -3.37 2.88 -18.42
CA ILE A 43 -2.47 1.79 -18.75
C ILE A 43 -2.97 0.53 -18.03
N VAL A 44 -3.44 -0.46 -18.77
CA VAL A 44 -3.95 -1.70 -18.19
C VAL A 44 -2.85 -2.76 -18.19
N VAL A 45 -2.53 -3.26 -16.99
CA VAL A 45 -1.51 -4.30 -16.82
C VAL A 45 -2.16 -5.59 -16.35
N VAL A 46 -1.87 -6.68 -17.03
CA VAL A 46 -2.36 -8.03 -16.71
C VAL A 46 -1.17 -8.92 -16.39
N ASP A 47 -1.32 -9.84 -15.44
CA ASP A 47 -0.23 -10.76 -15.08
C ASP A 47 0.03 -11.76 -16.22
N ALA A 48 1.26 -12.27 -16.32
CA ALA A 48 1.63 -13.24 -17.35
C ALA A 48 0.79 -14.54 -17.28
N SER A 49 0.24 -14.86 -16.11
CA SER A 49 -0.65 -16.01 -15.93
C SER A 49 -2.09 -15.78 -16.42
N PHE A 50 -2.46 -14.55 -16.80
CA PHE A 50 -3.83 -14.16 -17.10
C PHE A 50 -4.43 -14.92 -18.29
N GLU A 51 -3.69 -15.00 -19.41
CA GLU A 51 -4.14 -15.70 -20.64
C GLU A 51 -4.54 -17.15 -20.37
N HIS A 52 -3.84 -17.82 -19.45
CA HIS A 52 -4.11 -19.22 -19.12
C HIS A 52 -5.30 -19.40 -18.17
N ARG A 53 -5.67 -18.35 -17.42
CA ARG A 53 -6.73 -18.38 -16.41
C ARG A 53 -8.08 -17.90 -16.94
N VAL A 54 -8.09 -17.05 -17.96
CA VAL A 54 -9.31 -16.57 -18.60
C VAL A 54 -9.98 -17.69 -19.40
N ASP A 55 -11.29 -17.57 -19.61
CA ASP A 55 -12.06 -18.52 -20.42
C ASP A 55 -11.48 -18.65 -21.84
N GLU A 56 -11.54 -19.84 -22.40
CA GLU A 56 -10.97 -20.12 -23.72
C GLU A 56 -11.60 -19.25 -24.83
N SER A 57 -12.88 -18.92 -24.69
CA SER A 57 -13.58 -18.02 -25.62
C SER A 57 -13.06 -16.58 -25.61
N GLU A 58 -12.44 -16.12 -24.52
CA GLU A 58 -11.91 -14.75 -24.39
C GLU A 58 -10.44 -14.65 -24.80
N ARG A 59 -9.72 -15.77 -24.98
CA ARG A 59 -8.27 -15.78 -25.28
C ARG A 59 -7.90 -15.12 -26.60
N ILE A 60 -8.75 -15.25 -27.62
CA ILE A 60 -8.50 -14.61 -28.92
C ILE A 60 -8.52 -13.09 -28.75
N ARG A 61 -9.58 -12.57 -28.11
CA ARG A 61 -9.72 -11.14 -27.82
C ARG A 61 -8.60 -10.61 -26.92
N PHE A 62 -8.14 -11.41 -25.96
CA PHE A 62 -6.98 -11.06 -25.13
C PHE A 62 -5.72 -10.82 -25.98
N LYS A 63 -5.41 -11.75 -26.91
CA LYS A 63 -4.23 -11.62 -27.78
C LYS A 63 -4.33 -10.43 -28.71
N GLU A 64 -5.52 -10.16 -29.24
CA GLU A 64 -5.77 -8.98 -30.08
C GLU A 64 -5.52 -7.69 -29.29
N ALA A 65 -6.01 -7.60 -28.04
CA ALA A 65 -5.79 -6.46 -27.17
C ALA A 65 -4.32 -6.28 -26.76
N GLU A 66 -3.58 -7.37 -26.55
CA GLU A 66 -2.13 -7.32 -26.29
C GLU A 66 -1.36 -6.81 -27.50
N VAL A 67 -1.68 -7.29 -28.71
CA VAL A 67 -1.04 -6.84 -29.96
C VAL A 67 -1.38 -5.37 -30.27
N ALA A 68 -2.61 -4.94 -29.96
CA ALA A 68 -3.03 -3.55 -30.09
C ALA A 68 -2.36 -2.62 -29.06
N GLY A 69 -1.71 -3.18 -28.03
CA GLY A 69 -1.10 -2.43 -26.93
C GLY A 69 -2.11 -1.90 -25.91
N GLU A 70 -3.35 -2.36 -25.95
CA GLU A 70 -4.40 -2.02 -24.98
C GLU A 70 -4.19 -2.72 -23.63
N LEU A 71 -3.62 -3.93 -23.66
CA LEU A 71 -3.20 -4.68 -22.49
C LEU A 71 -1.69 -4.87 -22.48
N ILE A 72 -1.07 -4.61 -21.34
CA ILE A 72 0.37 -4.81 -21.16
C ILE A 72 0.60 -6.01 -20.25
N THR A 73 1.35 -6.98 -20.76
CA THR A 73 1.77 -8.16 -20.00
C THR A 73 3.24 -7.98 -19.57
N PRO A 74 3.60 -8.16 -18.29
CA PRO A 74 4.97 -8.08 -17.85
C PRO A 74 5.80 -9.23 -18.44
N PRO A 75 7.11 -9.03 -18.68
CA PRO A 75 7.98 -10.11 -19.13
C PRO A 75 7.93 -11.32 -18.19
N ALA A 76 7.91 -12.52 -18.76
CA ALA A 76 7.91 -13.76 -17.99
C ALA A 76 9.11 -13.83 -17.02
N GLY A 77 8.86 -14.27 -15.79
CA GLY A 77 9.89 -14.39 -14.75
C GLY A 77 10.30 -13.08 -14.08
N ALA A 78 9.55 -11.98 -14.29
CA ALA A 78 9.79 -10.72 -13.57
C ALA A 78 9.73 -10.92 -12.04
N VAL A 79 10.80 -10.51 -11.36
CA VAL A 79 10.89 -10.55 -9.89
C VAL A 79 9.80 -9.66 -9.30
N GLY A 80 8.87 -10.25 -8.53
CA GLY A 80 7.75 -9.55 -7.92
C GLY A 80 6.41 -9.63 -8.67
N ARG A 81 6.29 -10.48 -9.71
CA ARG A 81 5.04 -10.72 -10.46
C ARG A 81 4.51 -9.45 -11.17
N GLY A 82 3.29 -9.50 -11.70
CA GLY A 82 2.62 -8.33 -12.30
C GLY A 82 2.54 -7.12 -11.36
N ASP A 83 2.35 -7.35 -10.05
CA ASP A 83 2.29 -6.33 -9.01
C ASP A 83 3.50 -5.39 -9.03
N ALA A 84 4.73 -5.94 -9.09
CA ALA A 84 5.95 -5.13 -9.12
C ALA A 84 6.08 -4.30 -10.42
N PHE A 85 5.54 -4.79 -11.53
CA PHE A 85 5.55 -4.09 -12.80
C PHE A 85 4.58 -2.91 -12.79
N ILE A 86 3.37 -3.10 -12.25
CA ILE A 86 2.38 -2.04 -12.00
C ILE A 86 3.00 -0.91 -11.18
N LEU A 87 3.63 -1.24 -10.04
CA LEU A 87 4.22 -0.24 -9.15
C LEU A 87 5.41 0.49 -9.80
N LYS A 88 6.20 -0.20 -10.63
CA LYS A 88 7.28 0.44 -11.41
C LYS A 88 6.75 1.47 -12.40
N ILE A 89 5.68 1.14 -13.13
CA ILE A 89 5.05 2.09 -14.06
C ILE A 89 4.54 3.30 -13.25
N ALA A 90 3.80 3.05 -12.16
CA ALA A 90 3.22 4.11 -11.35
C ALA A 90 4.25 5.06 -10.73
N VAL A 91 5.41 4.55 -10.31
CA VAL A 91 6.52 5.40 -9.85
C VAL A 91 7.08 6.26 -10.99
N ARG A 92 7.26 5.67 -12.18
CA ARG A 92 7.90 6.34 -13.31
C ARG A 92 7.02 7.43 -13.94
N SER A 93 5.72 7.18 -14.04
CA SER A 93 4.75 8.12 -14.62
C SER A 93 4.09 9.03 -13.59
N GLY A 94 4.32 8.79 -12.29
CA GLY A 94 3.58 9.48 -11.23
C GLY A 94 2.09 9.08 -11.19
N ALA A 95 1.73 7.92 -11.76
CA ALA A 95 0.35 7.50 -11.88
C ALA A 95 -0.31 7.15 -10.54
N VAL A 96 -1.63 7.17 -10.59
CA VAL A 96 -2.53 6.54 -9.61
C VAL A 96 -2.67 5.06 -9.97
N VAL A 97 -2.74 4.19 -8.96
CA VAL A 97 -2.97 2.76 -9.16
C VAL A 97 -4.44 2.45 -8.93
N LEU A 98 -5.08 1.77 -9.88
CA LEU A 98 -6.43 1.23 -9.73
C LEU A 98 -6.33 -0.28 -9.43
N SER A 99 -6.49 -0.65 -8.17
CA SER A 99 -6.45 -2.04 -7.70
C SER A 99 -7.11 -2.19 -6.33
N ASN A 100 -7.68 -3.37 -6.07
CA ASN A 100 -8.15 -3.73 -4.74
C ASN A 100 -7.08 -4.38 -3.85
N ASP A 101 -5.91 -4.75 -4.40
CA ASP A 101 -4.80 -5.28 -3.59
C ASP A 101 -4.19 -4.16 -2.74
N SER A 102 -3.69 -4.55 -1.57
CA SER A 102 -2.91 -3.69 -0.71
C SER A 102 -1.42 -3.74 -1.00
N PHE A 103 -0.90 -4.58 -1.91
CA PHE A 103 0.53 -4.61 -2.26
C PHE A 103 1.47 -4.76 -1.04
N GLN A 104 1.06 -5.55 -0.04
CA GLN A 104 1.72 -5.57 1.27
C GLN A 104 3.20 -5.96 1.20
N GLU A 105 3.59 -6.75 0.20
CA GLU A 105 4.96 -7.21 -0.04
C GLU A 105 5.89 -6.05 -0.46
N PHE A 106 5.32 -4.97 -1.00
CA PHE A 106 6.05 -3.84 -1.56
C PHE A 106 6.03 -2.58 -0.70
N HIS A 107 5.29 -2.57 0.42
CA HIS A 107 5.19 -1.41 1.33
C HIS A 107 6.55 -0.92 1.87
N GLY A 108 7.57 -1.77 1.91
CA GLY A 108 8.92 -1.37 2.30
C GLY A 108 9.65 -0.57 1.21
N GLU A 109 9.37 -0.86 -0.05
CA GLU A 109 10.02 -0.25 -1.23
C GLU A 109 9.23 0.95 -1.77
N HIS A 110 7.91 0.93 -1.56
CA HIS A 110 6.97 1.90 -2.11
C HIS A 110 6.13 2.54 -1.00
N PRO A 111 6.73 3.38 -0.12
CA PRO A 111 6.00 4.06 0.94
C PRO A 111 4.98 5.07 0.41
N TRP A 112 5.16 5.56 -0.83
CA TRP A 112 4.23 6.47 -1.51
C TRP A 112 2.83 5.86 -1.72
N LEU A 113 2.68 4.54 -1.64
CA LEU A 113 1.36 3.89 -1.70
C LEU A 113 0.41 4.35 -0.60
N PHE A 114 0.95 4.90 0.50
CA PHE A 114 0.16 5.45 1.61
C PHE A 114 -0.19 6.93 1.43
N ASP A 115 0.29 7.58 0.37
CA ASP A 115 -0.06 8.96 0.08
C ASP A 115 -1.48 9.02 -0.48
N GLU A 116 -2.24 10.06 -0.12
CA GLU A 116 -3.62 10.22 -0.57
C GLU A 116 -3.69 10.34 -2.10
N GLY A 117 -4.72 9.71 -2.69
CA GLY A 117 -4.93 9.74 -4.14
C GLY A 117 -3.99 8.84 -4.95
N ARG A 118 -3.16 8.00 -4.32
CA ARG A 118 -2.26 7.06 -5.04
C ARG A 118 -2.85 5.70 -5.34
N LEU A 119 -3.89 5.30 -4.61
CA LEU A 119 -4.58 4.02 -4.79
C LEU A 119 -6.09 4.24 -4.84
N ILE A 120 -6.73 3.67 -5.86
CA ILE A 120 -8.17 3.65 -6.05
C ILE A 120 -8.62 2.19 -6.04
N GLY A 121 -9.67 1.88 -5.30
CA GLY A 121 -10.35 0.59 -5.38
C GLY A 121 -11.54 0.68 -6.31
N GLY A 122 -11.88 -0.42 -6.97
CA GLY A 122 -13.06 -0.53 -7.82
C GLY A 122 -13.92 -1.70 -7.38
N LYS A 123 -15.23 -1.53 -7.28
CA LYS A 123 -16.13 -2.65 -6.99
C LYS A 123 -17.33 -2.66 -7.94
N PRO A 124 -17.63 -3.80 -8.59
CA PRO A 124 -18.83 -3.93 -9.39
C PRO A 124 -20.04 -4.12 -8.48
N VAL A 125 -21.05 -3.27 -8.65
CA VAL A 125 -22.31 -3.31 -7.91
C VAL A 125 -23.43 -3.67 -8.89
N ARG A 126 -24.15 -4.76 -8.59
CA ARG A 126 -25.24 -5.24 -9.47
C ARG A 126 -26.31 -4.17 -9.65
N GLY A 127 -26.61 -3.84 -10.91
CA GLY A 127 -27.62 -2.84 -11.27
C GLY A 127 -27.16 -1.38 -11.19
N VAL A 128 -25.93 -1.12 -10.73
CA VAL A 128 -25.35 0.22 -10.64
C VAL A 128 -24.14 0.37 -11.56
N GLY A 129 -23.31 -0.66 -11.68
CA GLY A 129 -22.06 -0.62 -12.43
C GLY A 129 -20.84 -0.58 -11.50
N TRP A 130 -19.72 -0.10 -12.01
CA TRP A 130 -18.49 0.03 -11.24
C TRP A 130 -18.50 1.29 -10.38
N ILE A 131 -18.13 1.13 -9.11
CA ILE A 131 -17.91 2.25 -8.20
C ILE A 131 -16.43 2.30 -7.87
N PHE A 132 -15.82 3.45 -8.12
CA PHE A 132 -14.42 3.73 -7.81
C PHE A 132 -14.30 4.59 -6.55
N THR A 133 -13.33 4.30 -5.69
CA THR A 133 -13.16 5.05 -4.45
C THR A 133 -11.68 5.13 -4.08
N PRO A 134 -11.14 6.34 -3.83
CA PRO A 134 -9.81 6.51 -3.28
C PRO A 134 -9.67 5.72 -1.97
N ARG A 135 -8.59 4.98 -1.83
CA ARG A 135 -8.35 4.13 -0.65
C ARG A 135 -6.89 4.16 -0.24
N LEU A 136 -6.66 3.72 0.99
CA LEU A 136 -5.32 3.47 1.50
C LEU A 136 -5.04 1.95 1.56
N PRO A 137 -3.79 1.52 1.32
CA PRO A 137 -3.41 0.12 1.46
C PRO A 137 -3.54 -0.37 2.90
N VAL A 138 -3.98 -1.61 3.08
CA VAL A 138 -4.08 -2.23 4.42
C VAL A 138 -2.71 -2.74 4.87
N ARG A 139 -2.30 -2.36 6.09
CA ARG A 139 -1.06 -2.84 6.70
C ARG A 139 -1.28 -4.16 7.43
N GLY A 140 -0.68 -5.24 6.91
CA GLY A 140 -0.70 -6.56 7.54
C GLY A 140 0.67 -7.07 7.97
N VAL A 141 0.74 -8.33 8.41
CA VAL A 141 2.01 -8.98 8.82
C VAL A 141 3.04 -8.99 7.68
N LYS A 142 2.60 -9.18 6.43
CA LYS A 142 3.48 -9.09 5.26
C LYS A 142 4.08 -7.70 5.10
N SER A 143 3.28 -6.65 5.32
CA SER A 143 3.75 -5.27 5.33
C SER A 143 4.80 -5.00 6.41
N LEU A 144 4.60 -5.54 7.62
CA LEU A 144 5.60 -5.42 8.69
C LEU A 144 6.90 -6.13 8.32
N ARG A 145 6.83 -7.30 7.68
CA ARG A 145 8.01 -8.01 7.19
C ARG A 145 8.73 -7.23 6.09
N ALA A 146 8.00 -6.73 5.09
CA ALA A 146 8.54 -5.95 3.99
C ALA A 146 9.24 -4.67 4.49
N THR A 147 8.59 -3.92 5.38
CA THR A 147 9.17 -2.70 5.96
C THR A 147 10.39 -2.98 6.85
N LYS A 148 10.39 -4.08 7.61
CA LYS A 148 11.58 -4.51 8.38
C LYS A 148 12.73 -4.93 7.46
N ALA A 149 12.44 -5.69 6.39
CA ALA A 149 13.44 -6.09 5.41
C ALA A 149 14.05 -4.86 4.72
N ALA A 150 13.23 -3.91 4.27
CA ALA A 150 13.68 -2.65 3.69
C ALA A 150 14.55 -1.86 4.68
N LYS A 151 14.15 -1.72 5.95
CA LYS A 151 14.96 -1.07 6.98
C LYS A 151 16.31 -1.77 7.19
N LYS A 152 16.35 -3.10 7.21
CA LYS A 152 17.61 -3.87 7.33
C LYS A 152 18.54 -3.60 6.15
N VAL A 153 18.00 -3.55 4.93
CA VAL A 153 18.75 -3.20 3.71
C VAL A 153 19.30 -1.78 3.77
N VAL A 154 18.53 -0.82 4.28
CA VAL A 154 19.02 0.55 4.47
C VAL A 154 20.17 0.58 5.48
N VAL A 155 20.06 -0.12 6.61
CA VAL A 155 21.13 -0.19 7.61
C VAL A 155 22.40 -0.84 7.04
N THR A 156 22.29 -1.94 6.29
CA THR A 156 23.48 -2.58 5.69
C THR A 156 24.11 -1.73 4.60
N LYS A 157 23.31 -1.03 3.77
CA LYS A 157 23.82 -0.09 2.76
C LYS A 157 24.47 1.14 3.41
N THR A 158 23.90 1.69 4.48
CA THR A 158 24.48 2.81 5.22
C THR A 158 25.77 2.40 5.92
N ALA A 159 25.80 1.20 6.54
CA ALA A 159 27.01 0.65 7.13
C ALA A 159 28.11 0.44 6.07
N ALA A 160 27.79 -0.13 4.91
CA ALA A 160 28.73 -0.29 3.80
C ALA A 160 29.23 1.07 3.25
N LYS A 161 28.36 2.08 3.18
CA LYS A 161 28.73 3.45 2.75
C LYS A 161 29.57 4.21 3.79
N LEU A 162 29.46 3.84 5.07
CA LEU A 162 30.27 4.38 6.18
C LEU A 162 31.63 3.67 6.33
N VAL A 163 31.88 2.56 5.61
CA VAL A 163 33.23 1.98 5.52
C VAL A 163 34.07 2.85 4.59
N VAL A 164 34.62 3.95 5.12
CA VAL A 164 35.70 4.69 4.48
C VAL A 164 36.98 3.86 4.64
N THR A 165 37.48 3.31 3.53
CA THR A 165 38.82 2.72 3.50
C THR A 165 39.85 3.85 3.63
N LEU A 166 40.53 3.92 4.77
CA LEU A 166 41.68 4.80 4.96
C LEU A 166 42.82 4.35 4.03
N PRO A 167 43.59 5.27 3.42
CA PRO A 167 44.76 4.91 2.62
C PRO A 167 45.77 4.16 3.52
N GLY A 168 46.04 2.90 3.18
CA GLY A 168 46.90 2.00 3.97
C GLY A 168 46.30 0.63 4.31
N GLY A 169 45.05 0.34 3.94
CA GLY A 169 44.49 -1.01 4.06
C GLY A 169 44.14 -1.47 5.48
N ALA A 170 44.11 -0.56 6.45
CA ALA A 170 43.65 -0.86 7.81
C ALA A 170 42.12 -0.77 7.91
N THR A 171 41.47 -1.82 8.42
CA THR A 171 40.07 -1.80 8.82
C THR A 171 39.92 -1.12 10.18
N PRO A 172 38.98 -0.18 10.38
CA PRO A 172 38.77 0.44 11.68
C PRO A 172 38.20 -0.60 12.66
N SER A 173 38.83 -0.73 13.82
CA SER A 173 38.32 -1.52 14.95
C SER A 173 37.30 -0.68 15.74
N ILE A 174 36.28 -1.33 16.28
CA ILE A 174 35.30 -0.69 17.17
C ILE A 174 36.05 -0.20 18.43
N GLY A 175 36.24 1.11 18.54
CA GLY A 175 36.94 1.73 19.67
C GLY A 175 37.26 3.22 19.51
N ASP A 176 37.48 3.71 18.29
CA ASP A 176 37.90 5.11 18.08
C ASP A 176 36.70 6.05 17.96
N THR A 177 36.03 6.29 19.08
CA THR A 177 35.14 7.44 19.22
C THR A 177 35.98 8.71 19.31
N LEU A 178 36.05 9.48 18.22
CA LEU A 178 36.36 10.91 18.31
C LEU A 178 35.19 11.62 18.99
N SER A 179 35.15 11.49 20.32
CA SER A 179 34.28 12.27 21.18
C SER A 179 34.71 13.74 21.09
N PRO A 180 33.82 14.68 20.71
CA PRO A 180 34.14 16.09 20.82
C PRO A 180 34.31 16.48 22.30
N PRO A 181 35.31 17.31 22.67
CA PRO A 181 35.64 17.56 24.07
C PRO A 181 34.53 18.36 24.76
N VAL A 182 33.93 17.75 25.78
CA VAL A 182 33.02 18.39 26.73
C VAL A 182 33.80 19.43 27.53
N LYS A 183 33.60 20.72 27.24
CA LYS A 183 34.02 21.80 28.14
C LYS A 183 33.12 21.81 29.36
N LYS A 184 33.68 21.43 30.51
CA LYS A 184 33.10 21.61 31.84
C LYS A 184 32.94 23.11 32.13
N ALA A 185 31.72 23.55 32.44
CA ALA A 185 31.47 24.76 33.19
C ALA A 185 30.47 24.43 34.31
N SER A 186 30.98 24.43 35.53
CA SER A 186 30.24 24.27 36.77
C SER A 186 29.51 25.56 37.13
N ALA A 187 28.18 25.49 37.33
CA ALA A 187 27.45 26.47 38.12
C ALA A 187 26.30 25.81 38.88
N LYS A 188 26.20 26.21 40.14
CA LYS A 188 25.50 25.65 41.30
C LYS A 188 24.01 26.04 41.32
N ARG A 189 23.16 25.14 41.84
CA ARG A 189 21.92 25.40 42.64
C ARG A 189 20.76 26.10 41.88
N VAL A 190 19.48 25.73 42.00
CA VAL A 190 18.65 25.59 43.21
C VAL A 190 17.42 24.74 42.86
N ALA A 191 17.10 23.79 43.74
CA ALA A 191 15.84 23.06 43.74
C ALA A 191 14.67 24.00 44.09
N LYS A 192 13.65 24.06 43.22
CA LYS A 192 12.36 24.69 43.54
C LYS A 192 11.28 23.62 43.64
N LYS A 193 10.90 23.37 44.88
CA LYS A 193 9.71 22.67 45.36
C LYS A 193 8.46 23.36 44.80
N VAL A 194 7.60 22.60 44.12
CA VAL A 194 6.18 22.96 43.93
C VAL A 194 5.34 21.80 44.44
N ALA A 195 4.67 22.08 45.55
CA ALA A 195 3.55 21.31 46.04
C ALA A 195 2.33 21.63 45.17
N ALA A 196 1.56 20.62 44.81
CA ALA A 196 0.15 20.76 44.50
C ALA A 196 -0.56 19.57 45.13
N VAL A 197 -1.47 19.93 46.03
CA VAL A 197 -2.33 19.08 46.82
C VAL A 197 -3.67 19.06 46.08
N GLU A 198 -4.23 17.89 45.80
CA GLU A 198 -5.68 17.78 45.61
C GLU A 198 -6.17 16.53 46.35
N GLY A 199 -6.99 16.77 47.37
CA GLY A 199 -7.75 15.77 48.12
C GLY A 199 -8.97 15.30 47.31
N VAL A 200 -9.33 14.03 47.47
CA VAL A 200 -10.48 13.58 48.29
C VAL A 200 -11.82 13.69 47.54
N THR A 201 -12.27 12.53 47.03
CA THR A 201 -13.67 12.10 46.84
C THR A 201 -14.42 12.11 48.18
N PRO A 202 -15.78 12.07 48.30
CA PRO A 202 -16.71 11.26 47.48
C PRO A 202 -18.14 11.85 47.29
N ASP A 203 -18.94 11.27 46.38
CA ASP A 203 -20.28 10.81 46.74
C ASP A 203 -20.92 9.98 45.61
N ALA A 204 -21.30 8.76 45.97
CA ALA A 204 -22.38 7.97 45.38
C ALA A 204 -23.49 7.95 46.46
N PRO A 205 -24.77 7.55 46.25
CA PRO A 205 -25.09 6.25 45.65
C PRO A 205 -26.49 6.13 44.99
N VAL A 206 -26.86 4.87 44.68
CA VAL A 206 -28.23 4.29 44.69
C VAL A 206 -29.02 4.32 43.37
N LYS A 207 -29.69 3.27 42.88
CA LYS A 207 -29.82 1.82 43.18
C LYS A 207 -30.61 1.14 42.02
N LYS A 208 -30.31 -0.15 41.82
CA LYS A 208 -31.22 -1.29 41.53
C LYS A 208 -31.96 -1.43 40.17
N ALA A 209 -31.67 -2.58 39.56
CA ALA A 209 -32.35 -3.32 38.48
C ALA A 209 -33.72 -3.94 38.93
N PRO A 210 -34.30 -4.99 38.30
CA PRO A 210 -34.50 -5.39 36.88
C PRO A 210 -35.97 -5.81 36.55
N ALA A 211 -36.38 -5.95 35.27
CA ALA A 211 -37.44 -6.90 34.80
C ALA A 211 -37.63 -6.80 33.27
N LYS A 212 -37.36 -7.84 32.48
CA LYS A 212 -38.23 -8.95 32.02
C LYS A 212 -39.35 -8.59 31.01
N ARG A 213 -39.22 -9.21 29.81
CA ARG A 213 -40.26 -9.82 28.95
C ARG A 213 -41.17 -8.83 28.20
N VAL A 214 -41.24 -8.86 26.87
CA VAL A 214 -42.27 -9.61 26.13
C VAL A 214 -41.71 -10.18 24.81
N ALA A 215 -41.75 -11.50 24.68
CA ALA A 215 -41.89 -12.17 23.39
C ALA A 215 -43.39 -12.37 23.14
N LYS A 216 -43.88 -12.02 21.96
CA LYS A 216 -45.16 -12.53 21.44
C LYS A 216 -44.98 -12.88 19.97
N LYS A 217 -45.25 -14.15 19.69
CA LYS A 217 -45.32 -14.81 18.39
C LYS A 217 -46.80 -14.82 17.94
N VAL A 218 -47.04 -15.12 16.67
CA VAL A 218 -48.30 -15.50 15.99
C VAL A 218 -49.15 -14.29 15.56
N ALA A 219 -49.57 -14.12 14.29
CA ALA A 219 -49.79 -15.06 13.18
C ALA A 219 -49.10 -14.61 11.88
#